data_AF-A0A0C1ZA79-F1
#
_entry.id   AF-A0A0C1ZA79-F1
#
_cell.length_a   1.000
_cell.length_b   1.000
_cell.length_c   1.000
_cell.angle_alpha   90.00
_cell.angle_beta   90.00
_cell.angle_gamma   90.00
#
_symmetry.space_group_name_H-M   'P 1'
#
loop_
_entity.id
_entity.type
_entity.pdbx_description
1 polymer ?
#
loop_
_entity_poly.entity_id
_entity_poly.type
_entity_poly.pdbx_seq_one_letter_code
_entity_poly.pdbx_strand_id
1 'polypeptide(L)'
;MSQYTHNPVGKRIGNLVWFHINYLTIVVNESEAEIILAAAKDFAPEANIVRLDVKRRTAQLIHCPEFDETHEPALAYTYDINKGRLTRYRNNPYIFHQKHLMVMHNYQGFDYQSSLERTKQWKACVVMNDNLDQGFYLKIGREKYWNMWLSKVGIAR
;
A
#
# COMPACT_ATOMS: atom_id res chain seq x y z
N MET A 1 13.21 -6.02 24.57
CA MET A 1 12.29 -5.05 23.93
C MET A 1 12.24 -5.37 22.45
N SER A 2 11.05 -5.56 21.87
CA SER A 2 10.90 -6.00 20.47
C SER A 2 11.45 -4.94 19.51
N GLN A 3 12.47 -5.30 18.73
CA GLN A 3 13.17 -4.50 17.73
C GLN A 3 12.31 -3.94 16.58
N TYR A 4 10.97 -4.07 16.66
CA TYR A 4 10.04 -3.83 15.54
C TYR A 4 9.02 -2.71 15.80
N THR A 5 9.08 -2.03 16.95
CA THR A 5 8.19 -0.91 17.28
C THR A 5 8.52 0.38 16.54
N HIS A 6 9.69 0.48 15.90
CA HIS A 6 10.13 1.68 15.19
C HIS A 6 10.72 1.36 13.81
N ASN A 7 9.93 0.73 12.92
CA ASN A 7 10.33 0.74 11.50
C ASN A 7 10.17 2.18 10.98
N PRO A 8 11.22 2.82 10.44
CA PRO A 8 11.21 4.23 10.03
C PRO A 8 10.39 4.46 8.75
N VAL A 9 9.95 3.38 8.09
CA VAL A 9 9.19 3.39 6.84
C VAL A 9 8.10 2.32 6.87
N GLY A 10 6.97 2.62 6.24
CA GLY A 10 5.87 1.70 6.03
C GLY A 10 4.54 2.17 6.62
N LYS A 11 3.48 2.05 5.84
CA LYS A 11 2.11 2.38 6.24
C LYS A 11 1.60 1.32 7.20
N ARG A 12 1.20 1.72 8.41
CA ARG A 12 0.73 0.80 9.46
C ARG A 12 -0.78 0.83 9.62
N ILE A 13 -1.40 -0.35 9.65
CA ILE A 13 -2.82 -0.54 10.02
C ILE A 13 -2.90 -1.80 10.89
N GLY A 14 -3.13 -1.62 12.20
CA GLY A 14 -3.05 -2.72 13.17
C GLY A 14 -1.67 -3.39 13.14
N ASN A 15 -1.63 -4.72 12.99
CA ASN A 15 -0.38 -5.49 12.89
C ASN A 15 0.21 -5.54 11.47
N LEU A 16 -0.39 -4.83 10.51
CA LEU A 16 0.02 -4.90 9.12
C LEU A 16 0.86 -3.66 8.76
N VAL A 17 1.96 -3.89 8.04
CA VAL A 17 2.85 -2.85 7.52
C VAL A 17 3.00 -3.03 6.02
N TRP A 18 2.69 -1.99 5.24
CA TRP A 18 2.90 -1.95 3.79
C TRP A 18 4.07 -1.03 3.47
N PHE A 19 5.03 -1.50 2.68
CA PHE A 19 6.21 -0.72 2.31
C PHE A 19 6.71 -1.14 0.92
N HIS A 20 7.41 -0.22 0.26
CA HIS A 20 8.06 -0.52 -1.01
C HIS A 20 9.23 -1.49 -0.81
N ILE A 21 9.42 -2.45 -1.72
CA ILE A 21 10.38 -3.56 -1.58
C ILE A 21 11.83 -3.07 -1.41
N ASN A 22 12.17 -1.90 -1.93
CA ASN A 22 13.47 -1.25 -1.73
C ASN A 22 13.83 -1.03 -0.24
N TYR A 23 12.83 -1.04 0.66
CA TYR A 23 13.04 -0.86 2.10
C TYR A 23 13.03 -2.19 2.87
N LEU A 24 13.13 -3.33 2.21
CA LEU A 24 13.02 -4.65 2.85
C LEU A 24 14.01 -4.82 4.01
N THR A 25 15.29 -4.56 3.78
CA THR A 25 16.35 -4.70 4.78
C THR A 25 16.25 -3.72 5.95
N ILE A 26 15.40 -2.71 5.85
CA ILE A 26 15.12 -1.74 6.92
C ILE A 26 13.94 -2.20 7.79
N VAL A 27 13.01 -2.97 7.22
CA VAL A 27 11.73 -3.31 7.85
C VAL A 27 11.73 -4.73 8.45
N VAL A 28 12.49 -5.65 7.85
CA VAL A 28 12.59 -7.07 8.27
C VAL A 28 14.03 -7.45 8.58
N ASN A 29 14.22 -8.58 9.27
CA ASN A 29 15.57 -9.13 9.47
C ASN A 29 16.09 -9.81 8.20
N GLU A 30 17.37 -10.17 8.19
CA GLU A 30 18.07 -10.76 7.04
C GLU A 30 17.38 -12.04 6.53
N SER A 31 17.07 -12.99 7.42
CA SER A 31 16.46 -14.26 7.03
C SER A 31 15.08 -14.08 6.40
N GLU A 32 14.28 -13.13 6.90
CA GLU A 32 13.00 -12.78 6.28
C GLU A 32 13.17 -12.09 4.93
N ALA A 33 14.18 -11.23 4.80
CA ALA A 33 14.49 -10.57 3.54
C ALA A 33 14.83 -11.61 2.47
N GLU A 34 15.67 -12.61 2.80
CA GLU A 34 16.03 -13.71 1.90
C GLU A 34 14.78 -14.48 1.43
N ILE A 35 13.90 -14.87 2.35
CA ILE A 35 12.65 -15.59 2.02
C ILE A 35 11.76 -14.75 1.11
N ILE A 36 11.61 -13.46 1.40
CA ILE A 36 10.76 -12.56 0.62
C ILE A 36 11.34 -12.33 -0.77
N LEU A 37 12.66 -12.16 -0.89
CA LEU A 37 13.35 -11.97 -2.18
C LEU A 37 13.31 -13.23 -3.04
N ALA A 38 13.51 -14.41 -2.45
CA ALA A 38 13.36 -15.68 -3.16
C ALA A 38 11.93 -15.85 -3.69
N ALA A 39 10.93 -15.61 -2.85
CA ALA A 39 9.53 -15.68 -3.27
C ALA A 39 9.17 -14.65 -4.35
N ALA A 40 9.73 -13.45 -4.28
CA ALA A 40 9.55 -12.42 -5.31
C ALA A 40 10.14 -12.89 -6.64
N LYS A 41 11.38 -13.38 -6.64
CA LYS A 41 12.03 -13.91 -7.83
C LYS A 41 11.25 -15.04 -8.49
N ASP A 42 10.79 -16.01 -7.71
CA ASP A 42 10.26 -17.26 -8.24
C ASP A 42 8.76 -17.19 -8.58
N PHE A 43 7.98 -16.40 -7.84
CA PHE A 43 6.51 -16.43 -7.94
C PHE A 43 5.87 -15.08 -8.24
N ALA A 44 6.57 -13.97 -8.01
CA ALA A 44 6.00 -12.62 -8.12
C ALA A 44 7.05 -11.57 -8.54
N PRO A 45 7.74 -11.75 -9.68
CA PRO A 45 8.92 -10.96 -10.05
C PRO A 45 8.62 -9.47 -10.27
N GLU A 46 7.36 -9.11 -10.53
CA GLU A 46 6.93 -7.72 -10.73
C GLU A 46 6.50 -7.05 -9.40
N ALA A 47 6.52 -7.77 -8.28
CA ALA A 47 6.08 -7.22 -7.00
C ALA A 47 7.01 -6.10 -6.53
N ASN A 48 6.42 -4.93 -6.29
CA ASN A 48 7.12 -3.73 -5.81
C ASN A 48 6.73 -3.36 -4.38
N ILE A 49 5.66 -3.94 -3.84
CA ILE A 49 5.19 -3.68 -2.47
C ILE A 49 5.18 -4.97 -1.65
N VAL A 50 5.56 -4.86 -0.39
CA VAL A 50 5.46 -5.92 0.61
C VAL A 50 4.44 -5.52 1.67
N ARG A 51 3.53 -6.44 2.01
CA ARG A 51 2.69 -6.36 3.22
C ARG A 51 3.14 -7.39 4.23
N LEU A 52 3.62 -6.94 5.38
CA LEU A 52 4.06 -7.77 6.50
C LEU A 52 3.02 -7.75 7.64
N ASP A 53 2.62 -8.92 8.13
CA ASP A 53 1.99 -9.06 9.45
C ASP A 53 3.09 -9.18 10.50
N VAL A 54 3.35 -8.10 11.25
CA VAL A 54 4.44 -8.07 12.24
C VAL A 54 4.21 -8.98 13.43
N LYS A 55 2.95 -9.38 13.69
CA LYS A 55 2.61 -10.30 14.79
C LYS A 55 2.82 -11.75 14.37
N ARG A 56 2.38 -12.11 13.16
CA ARG A 56 2.49 -13.48 12.63
C ARG A 56 3.79 -13.75 11.87
N ARG A 57 4.55 -12.70 11.55
CA ARG A 57 5.75 -12.74 10.69
C ARG A 57 5.47 -13.37 9.32
N THR A 58 4.29 -13.08 8.77
CA THR A 58 3.88 -13.53 7.44
C THR A 58 3.88 -12.37 6.46
N ALA A 59 4.32 -12.61 5.22
CA ALA A 59 4.43 -11.60 4.19
C ALA A 59 3.58 -11.95 2.96
N GLN A 60 3.07 -10.90 2.32
CA GLN A 60 2.40 -10.93 1.04
C GLN A 60 3.12 -9.96 0.10
N LEU A 61 3.45 -10.45 -1.09
CA LEU A 61 3.98 -9.67 -2.19
C LEU A 61 2.83 -9.06 -2.98
N ILE A 62 3.00 -7.83 -3.45
CA ILE A 62 1.96 -7.09 -4.16
C ILE A 62 2.61 -6.43 -5.37
N HIS A 63 2.03 -6.65 -6.55
CA HIS A 63 2.39 -5.91 -7.75
C HIS A 63 1.37 -4.80 -7.99
N CYS A 64 1.89 -3.58 -8.03
CA CYS A 64 1.14 -2.36 -8.27
C CYS A 64 1.89 -1.57 -9.34
N PRO A 65 1.63 -1.82 -10.65
CA PRO A 65 2.47 -1.33 -11.74
C PRO A 65 2.61 0.20 -11.75
N GLU A 66 1.52 0.90 -11.52
CA GLU A 66 1.47 2.36 -11.55
C GLU A 66 1.88 3.02 -10.21
N PHE A 67 2.54 2.27 -9.31
CA PHE A 67 2.83 2.75 -7.94
C PHE A 67 3.58 4.08 -7.94
N ASP A 68 4.47 4.29 -8.89
CA ASP A 68 5.25 5.52 -9.03
C ASP A 68 4.55 6.57 -9.91
N GLU A 69 3.61 6.16 -10.75
CA GLU A 69 3.02 7.01 -11.80
C GLU A 69 1.75 7.75 -11.36
N THR A 70 0.89 7.12 -10.55
CA THR A 70 -0.43 7.67 -10.22
C THR A 70 -0.63 7.88 -8.72
N HIS A 71 -1.52 8.82 -8.34
CA HIS A 71 -1.81 9.10 -6.93
C HIS A 71 -2.45 7.92 -6.21
N GLU A 72 -3.41 7.27 -6.87
CA GLU A 72 -4.13 6.11 -6.35
C GLU A 72 -3.93 4.88 -7.24
N PRO A 73 -2.75 4.25 -7.18
CA PRO A 73 -2.36 3.18 -8.09
C PRO A 73 -3.11 1.88 -7.78
N ALA A 74 -3.48 1.15 -8.84
CA ALA A 74 -4.23 -0.09 -8.73
C ALA A 74 -3.33 -1.31 -8.52
N LEU A 75 -3.79 -2.25 -7.70
CA LEU A 75 -3.13 -3.54 -7.51
C LEU A 75 -3.46 -4.46 -8.68
N ALA A 76 -2.43 -4.97 -9.35
CA ALA A 76 -2.59 -5.98 -10.39
C ALA A 76 -2.73 -7.39 -9.78
N TYR A 77 -1.90 -7.72 -8.78
CA TYR A 77 -1.99 -8.99 -8.07
C TYR A 77 -1.39 -8.94 -6.66
N THR A 78 -1.73 -9.95 -5.86
CA THR A 78 -1.00 -10.29 -4.62
C THR A 78 -0.57 -11.75 -4.62
N TYR A 79 0.56 -12.05 -3.98
CA TYR A 79 1.05 -13.40 -3.72
C TYR A 79 1.28 -13.59 -2.22
N ASP A 80 0.50 -14.47 -1.60
CA ASP A 80 0.66 -14.83 -0.19
C ASP A 80 1.76 -15.89 -0.07
N ILE A 81 2.92 -15.52 0.50
CA ILE A 81 4.11 -16.40 0.57
C ILE A 81 3.80 -17.64 1.42
N ASN A 82 3.01 -17.48 2.49
CA ASN A 82 2.75 -18.55 3.43
C ASN A 82 1.76 -19.58 2.88
N LYS A 83 0.86 -19.14 1.99
CA LYS A 83 -0.14 -19.98 1.35
C LYS A 83 0.23 -20.43 -0.06
N GLY A 84 1.34 -19.94 -0.61
CA GLY A 84 1.71 -20.17 -2.01
C GLY A 84 0.63 -19.72 -3.00
N ARG A 85 -0.13 -18.66 -2.68
CA ARG A 85 -1.37 -18.32 -3.41
C ARG A 85 -1.28 -16.97 -4.12
N LEU A 86 -1.34 -17.01 -5.45
CA LEU A 86 -1.50 -15.84 -6.31
C LEU A 86 -2.98 -15.45 -6.43
N THR A 87 -3.28 -14.16 -6.29
CA THR A 87 -4.60 -13.58 -6.50
C THR A 87 -4.47 -12.40 -7.46
N ARG A 88 -5.12 -12.46 -8.63
CA ARG A 88 -5.11 -11.40 -9.63
C ARG A 88 -6.38 -10.54 -9.52
N TYR A 89 -6.25 -9.24 -9.70
CA TYR A 89 -7.39 -8.31 -9.74
C TYR A 89 -7.55 -7.78 -11.16
N ARG A 90 -8.79 -7.77 -11.66
CA ARG A 90 -9.13 -7.26 -13.01
C ARG A 90 -10.29 -6.28 -12.95
N ASN A 91 -11.40 -6.71 -12.35
CA ASN A 91 -12.60 -5.89 -12.23
C ASN A 91 -12.66 -5.23 -10.85
N ASN A 92 -12.60 -3.90 -10.79
CA ASN A 92 -12.64 -3.12 -9.55
C ASN A 92 -11.51 -3.51 -8.57
N PRO A 93 -10.24 -3.34 -9.00
CA PRO A 93 -9.09 -3.68 -8.18
C PRO A 93 -9.06 -2.88 -6.88
N TYR A 94 -8.25 -3.36 -5.95
CA TYR A 94 -7.85 -2.54 -4.83
C TYR A 94 -6.89 -1.45 -5.30
N ILE A 95 -6.93 -0.30 -4.65
CA ILE A 95 -6.01 0.81 -4.88
C ILE A 95 -5.27 1.16 -3.59
N PHE A 96 -4.07 1.73 -3.72
CA PHE A 96 -3.42 2.39 -2.60
C PHE A 96 -3.88 3.84 -2.51
N HIS A 97 -4.30 4.25 -1.32
CA HIS A 97 -4.41 5.65 -0.93
C HIS A 97 -3.29 5.96 0.07
N GLN A 98 -2.79 7.20 0.08
CA GLN A 98 -1.70 7.64 0.97
C GLN A 98 -0.39 6.87 0.73
N LYS A 99 -0.02 6.63 -0.54
CA LYS A 99 1.17 5.85 -0.92
C LYS A 99 2.49 6.42 -0.35
N HIS A 100 2.55 7.73 -0.09
CA HIS A 100 3.68 8.36 0.59
C HIS A 100 4.04 7.70 1.94
N LEU A 101 3.08 7.10 2.66
CA LEU A 101 3.37 6.41 3.93
C LEU A 101 4.15 5.10 3.75
N MET A 102 4.25 4.57 2.52
CA MET A 102 4.88 3.29 2.21
C MET A 102 6.36 3.44 1.80
N VAL A 103 6.84 4.68 1.75
CA VAL A 103 8.20 5.05 1.32
C VAL A 103 8.80 6.08 2.28
N MET A 104 10.11 6.33 2.18
CA MET A 104 10.74 7.44 2.89
C MET A 104 10.50 8.77 2.17
N HIS A 105 10.66 9.89 2.88
CA HIS A 105 10.43 11.23 2.31
C HIS A 105 11.37 11.57 1.14
N ASN A 106 12.51 10.90 1.02
CA ASN A 106 13.50 11.06 -0.04
C ASN A 106 13.35 10.02 -1.17
N TYR A 107 12.21 9.31 -1.24
CA TYR A 107 11.95 8.35 -2.30
C TYR A 107 11.96 9.02 -3.68
N GLN A 108 12.64 8.39 -4.65
CA GLN A 108 12.88 8.97 -5.98
C GLN A 108 11.87 8.50 -7.04
N GLY A 109 11.04 7.50 -6.75
CA GLY A 109 10.09 6.97 -7.72
C GLY A 109 8.91 7.91 -8.01
N PHE A 110 8.53 8.78 -7.07
CA PHE A 110 7.51 9.81 -7.29
C PHE A 110 7.75 11.02 -6.38
N ASP A 111 7.08 12.13 -6.68
CA ASP A 111 7.08 13.32 -5.81
C ASP A 111 6.34 13.04 -4.49
N TYR A 112 7.13 12.79 -3.43
CA TYR A 112 6.62 12.53 -2.09
C TYR A 112 5.67 13.62 -1.60
N GLN A 113 6.03 14.89 -1.83
CA GLN A 113 5.26 16.02 -1.31
C GLN A 113 3.93 16.14 -2.05
N SER A 114 3.92 15.94 -3.37
CA SER A 114 2.69 15.86 -4.15
C SER A 114 1.75 14.75 -3.66
N SER A 115 2.27 13.56 -3.34
CA SER A 115 1.46 12.47 -2.77
C SER A 115 0.93 12.77 -1.35
N LEU A 116 1.68 13.53 -0.55
CA LEU A 116 1.24 14.00 0.77
C LEU A 116 0.12 15.06 0.63
N GLU A 117 0.30 16.04 -0.24
CA GLU A 117 -0.71 17.08 -0.49
C GLU A 117 -1.99 16.51 -1.07
N ARG A 118 -1.89 15.55 -2.01
CA ARG A 118 -3.03 14.77 -2.50
C ARG A 118 -3.83 14.15 -1.35
N THR A 119 -3.13 13.63 -0.34
CA THR A 119 -3.79 13.05 0.85
C THR A 119 -4.48 14.08 1.71
N LYS A 120 -3.88 15.25 1.90
CA LYS A 120 -4.51 16.35 2.63
C LYS A 120 -5.77 16.85 1.91
N GLN A 121 -5.70 17.00 0.58
CA GLN A 121 -6.80 17.46 -0.26
C GLN A 121 -8.06 16.60 -0.06
N TRP A 122 -7.97 15.29 -0.30
CA TRP A 122 -9.15 14.43 -0.18
C TRP A 122 -9.62 14.28 1.28
N LYS A 123 -8.71 14.31 2.26
CA LYS A 123 -9.09 14.28 3.68
C LYS A 123 -9.83 15.55 4.12
N ALA A 124 -9.51 16.71 3.55
CA ALA A 124 -10.26 17.93 3.82
C ALA A 124 -11.71 17.80 3.34
N CYS A 125 -11.93 17.21 2.16
CA CYS A 125 -13.26 16.93 1.65
C CYS A 125 -14.01 15.92 2.52
N VAL A 126 -13.32 14.96 3.13
CA VAL A 126 -13.91 14.03 4.11
C VAL A 126 -14.46 14.77 5.32
N VAL A 127 -13.67 15.67 5.93
CA VAL A 127 -14.08 16.46 7.10
C VAL A 127 -15.26 17.37 6.78
N MET A 128 -15.27 17.99 5.60
CA MET A 128 -16.34 18.92 5.19
C MET A 128 -17.69 18.25 4.90
N ASN A 129 -17.73 16.92 4.72
CA ASN A 129 -18.92 16.22 4.25
C ASN A 129 -19.71 15.47 5.36
N ASP A 130 -19.32 15.60 6.64
CA ASP A 130 -20.00 15.25 7.93
C ASP A 130 -20.78 13.92 8.07
N ASN A 131 -20.91 13.11 7.02
CA ASN A 131 -21.70 11.88 6.97
C ASN A 131 -20.86 10.69 6.49
N LEU A 132 -19.61 10.60 6.96
CA LEU A 132 -18.78 9.44 6.68
C LEU A 132 -18.96 8.43 7.80
N ASP A 133 -19.86 7.48 7.55
CA ASP A 133 -19.94 6.28 8.35
C ASP A 133 -18.61 5.51 8.31
N GLN A 134 -18.42 4.61 9.27
CA GLN A 134 -17.29 3.68 9.29
C GLN A 134 -17.18 2.87 7.97
N GLY A 135 -18.27 2.80 7.20
CA GLY A 135 -18.35 2.20 5.88
C GLY A 135 -17.54 2.92 4.80
N PHE A 136 -17.27 4.22 4.91
CA PHE A 136 -16.41 4.94 3.95
C PHE A 136 -15.00 4.34 3.91
N TYR A 137 -14.32 4.28 5.05
CA TYR A 137 -12.94 3.79 5.14
C TYR A 137 -12.80 2.31 4.75
N LEU A 138 -13.87 1.52 4.84
CA LEU A 138 -13.92 0.14 4.36
C LEU A 138 -14.02 0.03 2.83
N LYS A 139 -14.53 1.07 2.16
CA LYS A 139 -14.84 1.07 0.72
C LYS A 139 -13.81 1.85 -0.11
N ILE A 140 -13.12 2.84 0.44
CA ILE A 140 -12.15 3.67 -0.30
C ILE A 140 -11.00 2.91 -0.94
N GLY A 141 -10.70 1.69 -0.46
CA GLY A 141 -9.70 0.85 -1.09
C GLY A 141 -10.13 0.28 -2.44
N ARG A 142 -11.38 0.45 -2.90
CA ARG A 142 -11.89 -0.06 -4.18
C ARG A 142 -11.94 1.04 -5.22
N GLU A 143 -11.32 0.80 -6.38
CA GLU A 143 -11.21 1.78 -7.46
C GLU A 143 -12.55 2.41 -7.87
N LYS A 144 -13.58 1.60 -8.13
CA LYS A 144 -14.90 2.11 -8.56
C LYS A 144 -15.53 3.03 -7.52
N TYR A 145 -15.45 2.64 -6.24
CA TYR A 145 -16.00 3.45 -5.15
C TYR A 145 -15.21 4.75 -4.98
N TRP A 146 -13.88 4.66 -5.06
CA TRP A 146 -13.00 5.82 -4.98
C TRP A 146 -13.28 6.83 -6.10
N ASN A 147 -13.36 6.38 -7.35
CA ASN A 147 -13.64 7.27 -8.49
C ASN A 147 -15.01 7.93 -8.39
N MET A 148 -16.04 7.18 -7.98
CA MET A 148 -17.38 7.72 -7.71
C MET A 148 -17.32 8.79 -6.61
N TRP A 149 -16.58 8.53 -5.53
CA TRP A 149 -16.48 9.47 -4.42
C TRP A 149 -15.69 10.73 -4.80
N LEU A 150 -14.55 10.60 -5.48
CA LEU A 150 -13.76 11.72 -6.00
C LEU A 150 -14.61 12.63 -6.89
N SER A 151 -15.39 12.04 -7.81
CA SER A 151 -16.32 12.77 -8.66
C SER A 151 -17.38 13.52 -7.84
N LYS A 152 -17.95 12.90 -6.80
CA LYS A 152 -18.93 13.53 -5.90
C LYS A 152 -18.36 14.75 -5.17
N VAL A 153 -17.07 14.72 -4.80
CA VAL A 153 -16.41 15.84 -4.09
C VAL A 153 -15.66 16.79 -5.03
N GLY A 154 -15.77 16.62 -6.35
CA GLY A 154 -15.18 17.52 -7.33
C GLY A 154 -13.65 17.42 -7.47
N ILE A 155 -13.07 16.26 -7.14
CA ILE A 155 -11.63 16.00 -7.27
C ILE A 155 -11.37 15.12 -8.50
N ALA A 156 -10.41 15.49 -9.34
CA ALA A 156 -9.93 14.62 -10.42
C ALA A 156 -9.00 13.53 -9.89
N ARG A 157 -9.04 12.33 -10.49
CA ARG A 157 -8.08 11.25 -10.15
C ARG A 157 -6.68 11.62 -10.61
#